data_AF-A0A7W7ZHC0-F1
#
_entry.id   AF-A0A7W7ZHC0-F1
#
_cell.length_a   1.000
_cell.length_b   1.000
_cell.length_c   1.000
_cell.angle_alpha   90.00
_cell.angle_beta   90.00
_cell.angle_gamma   90.00
#
_symmetry.space_group_name_H-M   'P 1'
#
loop_
_entity.id
_entity.type
_entity.pdbx_description
1 polymer ?
#
loop_
_entity_poly.entity_id
_entity_poly.type
_entity_poly.pdbx_seq_one_letter_code
_entity_poly.pdbx_strand_id
1 'polypeptide(L)'
;MQRYLSIVLSLIAVVAMRGSAQSRGEFIFSPGSTSFPSSHASTLVGLRDGSILTAWFGGTAEGNTDVAIWSSRQTGTAWSKPVELAREPGVACWNPVLFHMQNARLWLYYKFGTDPQNWTAARKYSDDEGMTWSATEHLPAGIIGPVRAKPLVLPDGTIVSGSSTESYHSWAVWIERSRDQGKTWAKIGPIVPTPTDPASNQREGIIQPSVVSLGAKHLRLYARSTEVIGRVVVSDSFDEGNTWTQARPIDVLNPNSGIDAVALKDHHVILIYNNTTKGRSPLNLAISTDGEHFKMFLTLEDEPGEFSYPSLIQASNGDLCMTYTWNRKSIRFVRLPQLEIPKLP
;
A
#
# COMPACT_ATOMS: atom_id res chain seq x y z
N MET A 1 13.69 52.61 -56.43
CA MET A 1 13.98 53.38 -55.19
C MET A 1 12.96 52.97 -54.13
N GLN A 2 13.24 51.94 -53.32
CA GLN A 2 12.60 51.72 -52.02
C GLN A 2 13.37 50.67 -51.24
N ARG A 3 13.90 51.10 -50.10
CA ARG A 3 14.59 50.31 -49.07
C ARG A 3 13.54 49.80 -48.09
N TYR A 4 13.57 48.53 -47.70
CA TYR A 4 13.05 48.02 -46.41
C TYR A 4 13.90 46.79 -46.03
N LEU A 5 14.94 46.96 -45.21
CA LEU A 5 14.96 46.84 -43.74
C LEU A 5 14.84 45.38 -43.28
N SER A 6 16.00 44.73 -43.15
CA SER A 6 16.15 43.41 -42.51
C SER A 6 15.97 43.55 -41.00
N ILE A 7 14.96 42.90 -40.43
CA ILE A 7 14.86 42.64 -38.98
C ILE A 7 15.15 41.16 -38.78
N VAL A 8 16.32 40.85 -38.24
CA VAL A 8 16.65 39.50 -37.76
C VAL A 8 16.14 39.40 -36.32
N LEU A 9 15.01 38.71 -36.13
CA LEU A 9 14.56 38.30 -34.80
C LEU A 9 15.33 37.03 -34.40
N SER A 10 16.26 37.17 -33.46
CA SER A 10 16.90 36.02 -32.80
C SER A 10 15.92 35.40 -31.81
N LEU A 11 15.28 34.29 -32.22
CA LEU A 11 14.52 33.44 -31.31
C LEU A 11 15.51 32.69 -30.40
N ILE A 12 15.62 33.08 -29.14
CA ILE A 12 16.25 32.24 -28.11
C ILE A 12 15.21 31.18 -27.72
N ALA A 13 15.38 29.97 -28.26
CA ALA A 13 14.66 28.80 -27.78
C ALA A 13 15.19 28.43 -26.39
N VAL A 14 14.40 28.71 -25.35
CA VAL A 14 14.60 28.11 -24.03
C VAL A 14 14.19 26.66 -24.14
N VAL A 15 15.16 25.78 -24.41
CA VAL A 15 14.96 24.35 -24.26
C VAL A 15 14.90 24.06 -22.77
N ALA A 16 13.69 23.83 -22.26
CA ALA A 16 13.51 23.25 -20.93
C ALA A 16 14.16 21.86 -20.95
N MET A 17 15.33 21.73 -20.32
CA MET A 17 15.90 20.42 -20.02
C MET A 17 14.94 19.71 -19.07
N ARG A 18 14.11 18.82 -19.60
CA ARG A 18 13.52 17.75 -18.80
C ARG A 18 14.69 16.89 -18.34
N GLY A 19 15.15 17.12 -17.11
CA GLY A 19 16.06 16.18 -16.46
C GLY A 19 15.40 14.81 -16.50
N SER A 20 16.07 13.82 -17.09
CA SER A 20 15.66 12.43 -16.95
C SER A 20 15.57 12.15 -15.45
N ALA A 21 14.39 11.75 -14.97
CA ALA A 21 14.24 11.32 -13.60
C ALA A 21 15.15 10.09 -13.42
N GLN A 22 16.26 10.26 -12.71
CA GLN A 22 17.07 9.13 -12.28
C GLN A 22 16.15 8.20 -11.49
N SER A 23 16.05 6.92 -11.87
CA SER A 23 15.11 6.00 -11.22
C SER A 23 15.35 6.05 -9.71
N ARG A 24 14.37 6.56 -8.96
CA ARG A 24 14.52 6.69 -7.51
C ARG A 24 14.26 5.32 -6.91
N GLY A 25 15.33 4.67 -6.46
CA GLY A 25 15.27 3.37 -5.79
C GLY A 25 16.05 2.26 -6.48
N GLU A 26 16.05 1.11 -5.83
CA GLU A 26 16.77 -0.09 -6.23
C GLU A 26 15.81 -1.28 -6.36
N PHE A 27 16.26 -2.32 -7.04
CA PHE A 27 15.55 -3.60 -7.02
C PHE A 27 15.97 -4.40 -5.79
N ILE A 28 14.99 -4.95 -5.07
CA ILE A 28 15.27 -5.91 -3.97
C ILE A 28 15.95 -7.17 -4.52
N PHE A 29 15.59 -7.55 -5.75
CA PHE A 29 16.24 -8.60 -6.53
C PHE A 29 16.10 -8.29 -8.02
N SER A 30 17.12 -8.60 -8.81
CA SER A 30 17.10 -8.33 -10.25
C SER A 30 15.97 -9.12 -10.95
N PRO A 31 15.22 -8.52 -11.90
CA PRO A 31 14.25 -9.26 -12.70
C PRO A 31 14.86 -10.53 -13.33
N GLY A 32 14.21 -11.68 -13.15
CA GLY A 32 14.69 -12.96 -13.67
C GLY A 32 15.79 -13.65 -12.85
N SER A 33 16.18 -13.11 -11.69
CA SER A 33 17.19 -13.73 -10.80
C SER A 33 16.60 -14.71 -9.77
N THR A 34 15.28 -14.88 -9.75
CA THR A 34 14.53 -15.71 -8.80
C THR A 34 14.01 -16.98 -9.46
N SER A 35 13.64 -17.98 -8.65
CA SER A 35 13.00 -19.21 -9.14
C SER A 35 11.56 -19.01 -9.63
N PHE A 36 10.96 -17.88 -9.31
CA PHE A 36 9.63 -17.47 -9.75
C PHE A 36 9.73 -16.32 -10.76
N PRO A 37 8.96 -16.34 -11.86
CA PRO A 37 8.94 -15.26 -12.86
C PRO A 37 8.05 -14.08 -12.47
N SER A 38 7.13 -14.26 -11.50
CA SER A 38 6.19 -13.23 -11.07
C SER A 38 6.25 -12.92 -9.57
N SER A 39 6.14 -11.63 -9.23
CA SER A 39 6.11 -11.11 -7.85
C SER A 39 5.15 -9.92 -7.75
N HIS A 40 4.38 -9.84 -6.67
CA HIS A 40 3.34 -8.81 -6.51
C HIS A 40 2.95 -8.58 -5.04
N ALA A 41 2.25 -7.46 -4.80
CA ALA A 41 1.71 -7.01 -3.52
C ALA A 41 2.73 -7.02 -2.37
N SER A 42 3.76 -6.19 -2.51
CA SER A 42 4.79 -6.05 -1.48
C SER A 42 4.30 -5.35 -0.20
N THR A 43 4.93 -5.67 0.92
CA THR A 43 4.84 -5.00 2.21
C THR A 43 6.25 -4.84 2.79
N LEU A 44 6.43 -3.87 3.69
CA LEU A 44 7.70 -3.66 4.40
C LEU A 44 7.49 -3.25 5.85
N VAL A 45 8.51 -3.53 6.66
CA VAL A 45 8.60 -3.07 8.05
C VAL A 45 10.05 -2.69 8.37
N GLY A 46 10.22 -1.65 9.19
CA GLY A 46 11.52 -1.26 9.73
C GLY A 46 11.83 -2.08 10.98
N LEU A 47 13.05 -2.61 11.07
CA LEU A 47 13.50 -3.42 12.18
C LEU A 47 14.28 -2.59 13.21
N ARG A 48 14.48 -3.16 14.40
CA ARG A 48 15.12 -2.47 15.54
C ARG A 48 16.53 -1.95 15.26
N ASP A 49 17.30 -2.64 14.42
CA ASP A 49 18.66 -2.26 14.02
C ASP A 49 18.71 -1.28 12.82
N GLY A 50 17.54 -0.83 12.34
CA GLY A 50 17.41 0.04 11.17
C GLY A 50 17.37 -0.72 9.83
N SER A 51 17.52 -2.04 9.84
CA SER A 51 17.28 -2.88 8.65
C SER A 51 15.81 -2.84 8.23
N ILE A 52 15.54 -3.21 6.97
CA ILE A 52 14.19 -3.33 6.43
C ILE A 52 13.92 -4.80 6.15
N LEU A 53 12.79 -5.31 6.62
CA LEU A 53 12.25 -6.58 6.17
C LEU A 53 11.10 -6.32 5.20
N THR A 54 11.09 -7.06 4.09
CA THR A 54 10.05 -6.96 3.07
C THR A 54 9.42 -8.32 2.84
N ALA A 55 8.17 -8.34 2.38
CA ALA A 55 7.53 -9.56 1.89
C ALA A 55 6.63 -9.27 0.68
N TRP A 56 6.40 -10.27 -0.16
CA TRP A 56 5.53 -10.21 -1.34
C TRP A 56 5.05 -11.62 -1.67
N PHE A 57 4.00 -11.77 -2.49
CA PHE A 57 3.70 -13.09 -3.05
C PHE A 57 4.37 -13.28 -4.40
N GLY A 58 4.80 -14.50 -4.70
CA GLY A 58 5.51 -14.81 -5.94
C GLY A 58 5.42 -16.28 -6.33
N GLY A 59 5.39 -16.52 -7.64
CA GLY A 59 5.21 -17.83 -8.27
C GLY A 59 5.19 -17.70 -9.79
N THR A 60 4.68 -18.73 -10.47
CA THR A 60 4.57 -18.76 -11.94
C THR A 60 3.66 -17.66 -12.47
N ALA A 61 2.48 -17.51 -11.86
CA ALA A 61 1.54 -16.43 -12.13
C ALA A 61 0.61 -16.24 -10.93
N GLU A 62 0.06 -15.03 -10.76
CA GLU A 62 -0.95 -14.74 -9.74
C GLU A 62 -2.11 -15.75 -9.82
N GLY A 63 -2.47 -16.35 -8.69
CA GLY A 63 -3.50 -17.38 -8.59
C GLY A 63 -3.05 -18.82 -8.80
N ASN A 64 -1.84 -19.06 -9.29
CA ASN A 64 -1.33 -20.42 -9.42
C ASN A 64 -1.00 -21.03 -8.05
N THR A 65 -1.14 -22.35 -7.95
CA THR A 65 -0.93 -23.11 -6.70
C THR A 65 0.52 -23.12 -6.20
N ASP A 66 1.48 -22.70 -7.05
CA ASP A 66 2.88 -22.54 -6.66
C ASP A 66 3.19 -21.16 -6.06
N VAL A 67 2.23 -20.23 -6.00
CA VAL A 67 2.43 -18.91 -5.39
C VAL A 67 2.58 -19.03 -3.88
N ALA A 68 3.71 -18.54 -3.38
CA ALA A 68 4.06 -18.48 -1.96
C ALA A 68 4.38 -17.05 -1.52
N ILE A 69 4.52 -16.85 -0.21
CA ILE A 69 5.01 -15.61 0.37
C ILE A 69 6.53 -15.67 0.46
N TRP A 70 7.19 -14.72 -0.19
CA TRP A 70 8.63 -14.55 -0.21
C TRP A 70 9.04 -13.32 0.58
N SER A 71 10.27 -13.30 1.05
CA SER A 71 10.84 -12.19 1.81
C SER A 71 12.30 -11.95 1.48
N SER A 72 12.73 -10.70 1.63
CA SER A 72 14.13 -10.33 1.65
C SER A 72 14.35 -9.25 2.72
N ARG A 73 15.54 -9.29 3.33
CA ARG A 73 15.98 -8.34 4.35
C ARG A 73 17.11 -7.48 3.81
N GLN A 74 17.02 -6.17 4.01
CA GLN A 74 18.10 -5.21 3.75
C GLN A 74 18.96 -5.04 5.00
N THR A 75 20.22 -5.48 4.96
CA THR A 75 21.19 -5.19 6.03
C THR A 75 22.22 -4.21 5.50
N GLY A 76 22.25 -2.99 6.06
CA GLY A 76 22.98 -1.87 5.46
C GLY A 76 22.37 -1.49 4.11
N THR A 77 23.11 -1.66 3.02
CA THR A 77 22.62 -1.42 1.65
C THR A 77 22.38 -2.70 0.86
N ALA A 78 22.69 -3.87 1.42
CA ALA A 78 22.60 -5.15 0.72
C ALA A 78 21.30 -5.89 1.03
N TRP A 79 20.68 -6.47 0.01
CA TRP A 79 19.51 -7.33 0.12
C TRP A 79 19.90 -8.80 0.20
N SER A 80 19.26 -9.55 1.09
CA SER A 80 19.36 -11.02 1.09
C SER A 80 18.72 -11.60 -0.17
N LYS A 81 19.13 -12.81 -0.57
CA LYS A 81 18.36 -13.57 -1.56
C LYS A 81 16.92 -13.78 -1.04
N PRO A 82 15.91 -13.79 -1.93
CA PRO A 82 14.55 -14.13 -1.53
C PRO A 82 14.47 -15.49 -0.84
N VAL A 83 13.76 -15.53 0.29
CA VAL A 83 13.47 -16.74 1.06
C VAL A 83 11.97 -16.93 1.17
N GLU A 84 11.50 -18.18 1.12
CA GLU A 84 10.08 -18.50 1.30
C GLU A 84 9.72 -18.42 2.80
N LEU A 85 8.69 -17.64 3.14
CA LEU A 85 8.18 -17.50 4.51
C LEU A 85 6.91 -18.33 4.77
N ALA A 86 6.06 -18.49 3.75
CA ALA A 86 4.82 -19.22 3.87
C ALA A 86 4.35 -19.76 2.53
N ARG A 87 3.79 -20.97 2.57
CA ARG A 87 3.15 -21.66 1.45
C ARG A 87 1.98 -22.46 2.01
N GLU A 88 0.88 -22.49 1.27
CA GLU A 88 -0.29 -23.29 1.60
C GLU A 88 -0.41 -24.43 0.58
N PRO A 89 -0.64 -25.68 1.02
CA PRO A 89 -0.72 -26.82 0.11
C PRO A 89 -1.87 -26.68 -0.91
N GLY A 90 -1.54 -26.75 -2.20
CA GLY A 90 -2.52 -26.86 -3.27
C GLY A 90 -3.29 -25.57 -3.62
N VAL A 91 -2.97 -24.44 -3.02
CA VAL A 91 -3.62 -23.15 -3.28
C VAL A 91 -2.62 -21.99 -3.25
N ALA A 92 -2.96 -20.89 -3.93
CA ALA A 92 -2.11 -19.71 -3.99
C ALA A 92 -2.10 -18.93 -2.65
N CYS A 93 -0.95 -18.34 -2.31
CA CYS A 93 -0.83 -17.33 -1.25
C CYS A 93 -0.90 -15.91 -1.83
N TRP A 94 -1.37 -14.95 -1.03
CA TRP A 94 -1.67 -13.59 -1.48
C TRP A 94 -1.40 -12.54 -0.38
N ASN A 95 -1.24 -11.29 -0.80
CA ASN A 95 -1.25 -10.06 0.00
C ASN A 95 -0.64 -10.20 1.41
N PRO A 96 0.69 -10.42 1.51
CA PRO A 96 1.35 -10.40 2.81
C PRO A 96 1.31 -9.01 3.43
N VAL A 97 1.24 -8.96 4.76
CA VAL A 97 1.27 -7.74 5.56
C VAL A 97 2.20 -7.95 6.74
N LEU A 98 3.25 -7.13 6.81
CA LEU A 98 4.18 -7.07 7.93
C LEU A 98 3.86 -5.88 8.82
N PHE A 99 3.85 -6.08 10.14
CA PHE A 99 3.79 -5.00 11.12
C PHE A 99 4.27 -5.47 12.49
N HIS A 100 4.82 -4.55 13.29
CA HIS A 100 5.10 -4.79 14.70
C HIS A 100 3.88 -4.46 15.56
N MET A 101 3.64 -5.31 16.55
CA MET A 101 2.82 -4.96 17.71
C MET A 101 3.65 -4.18 18.74
N GLN A 102 2.97 -3.55 19.70
CA GLN A 102 3.63 -2.77 20.76
C GLN A 102 4.61 -3.57 21.62
N ASN A 103 4.37 -4.88 21.78
CA ASN A 103 5.27 -5.79 22.49
C ASN A 103 6.51 -6.19 21.67
N ALA A 104 6.82 -5.45 20.60
CA ALA A 104 7.89 -5.73 19.64
C ALA A 104 7.78 -7.06 18.87
N ARG A 105 6.67 -7.79 19.00
CA ARG A 105 6.40 -8.96 18.18
C ARG A 105 6.13 -8.53 16.74
N LEU A 106 6.88 -9.10 15.81
CA LEU A 106 6.66 -8.92 14.38
C LEU A 106 5.61 -9.93 13.90
N TRP A 107 4.59 -9.44 13.20
CA TRP A 107 3.56 -10.28 12.59
C TRP A 107 3.69 -10.30 11.08
N LEU A 108 3.41 -11.46 10.49
CA LEU A 108 3.13 -11.67 9.08
C LEU A 108 1.70 -12.19 8.96
N TYR A 109 0.84 -11.44 8.29
CA TYR A 109 -0.48 -11.91 7.85
C TYR A 109 -0.45 -12.14 6.35
N TYR A 110 -1.12 -13.17 5.84
CA TYR A 110 -1.26 -13.43 4.42
C TYR A 110 -2.58 -14.14 4.12
N LYS A 111 -2.98 -14.18 2.85
CA LYS A 111 -4.25 -14.77 2.42
C LYS A 111 -3.93 -15.99 1.59
N PHE A 112 -4.84 -16.95 1.54
CA PHE A 112 -4.67 -18.12 0.72
C PHE A 112 -6.01 -18.64 0.22
N GLY A 113 -6.01 -19.24 -0.96
CA GLY A 113 -7.22 -19.70 -1.64
C GLY A 113 -7.09 -19.61 -3.15
N THR A 114 -8.19 -19.95 -3.85
CA THR A 114 -8.23 -19.99 -5.31
C THR A 114 -8.22 -18.61 -5.95
N ASP A 115 -8.86 -17.64 -5.33
CA ASP A 115 -9.02 -16.28 -5.84
C ASP A 115 -9.48 -15.32 -4.71
N PRO A 116 -9.42 -13.99 -4.92
CA PRO A 116 -9.80 -13.00 -3.92
C PRO A 116 -11.25 -13.08 -3.40
N GLN A 117 -12.17 -13.74 -4.11
CA GLN A 117 -13.56 -13.93 -3.65
C GLN A 117 -13.69 -15.14 -2.71
N ASN A 118 -12.75 -16.08 -2.76
CA ASN A 118 -12.78 -17.36 -2.04
C ASN A 118 -11.57 -17.58 -1.12
N TRP A 119 -10.75 -16.55 -0.88
CA TRP A 119 -9.62 -16.67 0.02
C TRP A 119 -10.03 -16.66 1.50
N THR A 120 -9.15 -17.20 2.33
CA THR A 120 -9.15 -17.00 3.78
C THR A 120 -7.77 -16.46 4.19
N ALA A 121 -7.50 -16.34 5.48
CA ALA A 121 -6.27 -15.75 5.99
C ALA A 121 -5.56 -16.62 7.01
N ALA A 122 -4.25 -16.41 7.06
CA ALA A 122 -3.33 -17.02 8.00
C ALA A 122 -2.38 -15.96 8.55
N ARG A 123 -1.75 -16.29 9.67
CA ARG A 123 -0.70 -15.47 10.28
C ARG A 123 0.42 -16.29 10.87
N LYS A 124 1.57 -15.64 11.03
CA LYS A 124 2.76 -16.11 11.74
C LYS A 124 3.30 -14.93 12.52
N TYR A 125 4.05 -15.21 13.59
CA TYR A 125 4.79 -14.18 14.31
C TYR A 125 6.26 -14.54 14.45
N SER A 126 7.06 -13.53 14.71
CA SER A 126 8.47 -13.63 15.06
C SER A 126 8.76 -12.75 16.28
N ASP A 127 9.55 -13.30 17.21
CA ASP A 127 10.05 -12.59 18.39
C ASP A 127 11.52 -12.14 18.21
N ASP A 128 12.14 -12.46 17.06
CA ASP A 128 13.55 -12.22 16.73
C ASP A 128 13.73 -11.44 15.40
N GLU A 129 12.82 -10.50 15.12
CA GLU A 129 12.84 -9.61 13.94
C GLU A 129 12.71 -10.34 12.59
N GLY A 130 12.13 -11.53 12.56
CA GLY A 130 11.88 -12.31 11.35
C GLY A 130 13.02 -13.27 10.99
N MET A 131 13.91 -13.57 11.93
CA MET A 131 14.93 -14.61 11.76
C MET A 131 14.32 -16.01 11.86
N THR A 132 13.40 -16.20 12.81
CA THR A 132 12.56 -17.38 12.94
C THR A 132 11.09 -16.99 13.03
N TRP A 133 10.21 -17.92 12.64
CA TRP A 133 8.77 -17.70 12.60
C TRP A 133 8.03 -18.83 13.30
N SER A 134 6.92 -18.50 13.97
CA SER A 134 6.00 -19.46 14.56
C SER A 134 5.43 -20.43 13.52
N ALA A 135 4.76 -21.48 13.99
CA ALA A 135 3.84 -22.25 13.15
C ALA A 135 2.77 -21.32 12.54
N THR A 136 2.23 -21.73 11.39
CA THR A 136 1.12 -21.02 10.74
C THR A 136 -0.15 -21.19 11.55
N GLU A 137 -0.84 -20.08 11.80
CA GLU A 137 -2.16 -20.04 12.43
C GLU A 137 -3.18 -19.53 11.41
N HIS A 138 -4.20 -20.34 11.11
CA HIS A 138 -5.33 -19.91 10.27
C HIS A 138 -6.31 -19.06 11.07
N LEU A 139 -6.81 -17.97 10.49
CA LEU A 139 -7.77 -17.09 11.16
C LEU A 139 -9.17 -17.72 11.20
N PRO A 140 -10.00 -17.37 12.21
CA PRO A 140 -11.39 -17.80 12.26
C PRO A 140 -12.18 -17.39 11.00
N ALA A 141 -13.16 -18.21 10.62
CA ALA A 141 -14.01 -17.93 9.46
C ALA A 141 -14.64 -16.53 9.53
N GLY A 142 -14.59 -15.80 8.41
CA GLY A 142 -15.13 -14.44 8.30
C GLY A 142 -14.19 -13.31 8.73
N ILE A 143 -13.02 -13.63 9.30
CA ILE A 143 -11.95 -12.69 9.65
C ILE A 143 -10.78 -12.93 8.69
N ILE A 144 -10.28 -11.88 8.05
CA ILE A 144 -9.13 -11.97 7.12
C ILE A 144 -7.92 -11.14 7.54
N GLY A 145 -8.02 -10.43 8.67
CA GLY A 145 -7.02 -9.51 9.15
C GLY A 145 -6.78 -8.36 8.16
N PRO A 146 -5.58 -7.76 8.15
CA PRO A 146 -5.28 -6.64 7.26
C PRO A 146 -5.24 -7.16 5.84
N VAL A 147 -6.22 -6.83 4.99
CA VAL A 147 -6.37 -7.45 3.66
C VAL A 147 -5.18 -7.17 2.75
N ARG A 148 -4.50 -6.02 2.94
CA ARG A 148 -3.31 -5.65 2.16
C ARG A 148 -2.44 -4.56 2.81
N ALA A 149 -3.02 -3.48 3.33
CA ALA A 149 -2.24 -2.44 4.02
C ALA A 149 -1.99 -2.83 5.48
N LYS A 150 -0.88 -2.35 6.05
CA LYS A 150 -0.56 -2.52 7.48
C LYS A 150 -1.71 -1.97 8.36
N PRO A 151 -2.06 -2.64 9.46
CA PRO A 151 -3.05 -2.12 10.39
C PRO A 151 -2.49 -0.91 11.15
N LEU A 152 -3.39 -0.09 11.71
CA LEU A 152 -3.02 0.89 12.71
C LEU A 152 -3.05 0.21 14.09
N VAL A 153 -1.93 0.24 14.81
CA VAL A 153 -1.86 -0.21 16.21
C VAL A 153 -1.95 1.01 17.12
N LEU A 154 -3.04 1.11 17.88
CA LEU A 154 -3.31 2.23 18.80
C LEU A 154 -2.40 2.17 20.04
N PRO A 155 -2.26 3.27 20.81
CA PRO A 155 -1.42 3.34 22.02
C PRO A 155 -1.77 2.32 23.12
N ASP A 156 -2.98 1.78 23.15
CA ASP A 156 -3.40 0.74 24.09
C ASP A 156 -3.13 -0.70 23.58
N GLY A 157 -2.54 -0.84 22.39
CA GLY A 157 -2.29 -2.12 21.74
C GLY A 157 -3.46 -2.64 20.91
N THR A 158 -4.56 -1.88 20.80
CA THR A 158 -5.67 -2.24 19.90
C THR A 158 -5.21 -2.22 18.44
N ILE A 159 -5.49 -3.30 17.73
CA ILE A 159 -5.27 -3.41 16.29
C ILE A 159 -6.53 -2.91 15.58
N VAL A 160 -6.38 -1.93 14.69
CA VAL A 160 -7.43 -1.46 13.78
C VAL A 160 -7.02 -1.84 12.36
N SER A 161 -7.59 -2.93 11.88
CA SER A 161 -7.18 -3.56 10.63
C SER A 161 -8.17 -3.33 9.50
N GLY A 162 -7.70 -2.79 8.40
CA GLY A 162 -8.46 -2.67 7.17
C GLY A 162 -8.69 -4.01 6.47
N SER A 163 -9.94 -4.40 6.24
CA SER A 163 -10.29 -5.55 5.41
C SER A 163 -11.31 -5.20 4.32
N SER A 164 -11.59 -6.13 3.41
CA SER A 164 -12.58 -5.93 2.36
C SER A 164 -13.12 -7.25 1.81
N THR A 165 -14.30 -7.19 1.22
CA THR A 165 -14.89 -8.32 0.47
C THR A 165 -15.18 -7.87 -0.94
N GLU A 166 -14.69 -8.67 -1.89
CA GLU A 166 -14.90 -8.49 -3.32
C GLU A 166 -15.92 -9.54 -3.77
N SER A 167 -17.21 -9.19 -3.79
CA SER A 167 -18.25 -10.04 -4.37
C SER A 167 -18.61 -9.57 -5.79
N TYR A 168 -19.48 -10.29 -6.48
CA TYR A 168 -19.82 -10.06 -7.89
C TYR A 168 -20.31 -8.63 -8.19
N HIS A 169 -21.15 -8.01 -7.35
CA HIS A 169 -21.53 -6.60 -7.53
C HIS A 169 -21.43 -5.79 -6.25
N SER A 170 -20.86 -6.38 -5.21
CA SER A 170 -20.83 -5.78 -3.88
C SER A 170 -19.41 -5.79 -3.35
N TRP A 171 -18.78 -4.61 -3.44
CA TRP A 171 -17.44 -4.36 -2.93
C TRP A 171 -17.56 -3.42 -1.75
N ALA A 172 -17.05 -3.86 -0.60
CA ALA A 172 -17.10 -3.06 0.61
C ALA A 172 -15.83 -3.24 1.44
N VAL A 173 -15.61 -2.24 2.27
CA VAL A 173 -14.57 -2.23 3.29
C VAL A 173 -15.17 -2.65 4.62
N TRP A 174 -14.39 -3.37 5.42
CA TRP A 174 -14.65 -3.60 6.83
C TRP A 174 -13.43 -3.18 7.64
N ILE A 175 -13.65 -2.96 8.93
CA ILE A 175 -12.60 -2.79 9.91
C ILE A 175 -12.67 -3.97 10.87
N GLU A 176 -11.59 -4.75 10.92
CA GLU A 176 -11.42 -5.84 11.87
C GLU A 176 -10.57 -5.33 13.03
N ARG A 177 -11.18 -5.24 14.21
CA ARG A 177 -10.58 -4.60 15.40
C ARG A 177 -10.33 -5.64 16.49
N SER A 178 -9.12 -5.67 17.03
CA SER A 178 -8.75 -6.61 18.09
C SER A 178 -8.10 -5.89 19.27
N ARG A 179 -8.55 -6.21 20.49
CA ARG A 179 -8.05 -5.62 21.75
C ARG A 179 -7.19 -6.57 22.57
N ASP A 180 -6.94 -7.77 22.06
CA ASP A 180 -6.28 -8.87 22.77
C ASP A 180 -5.15 -9.49 21.93
N GLN A 181 -4.45 -8.63 21.18
CA GLN A 181 -3.31 -8.98 20.33
C GLN A 181 -3.69 -9.93 19.18
N GLY A 182 -4.90 -9.77 18.63
CA GLY A 182 -5.40 -10.54 17.49
C GLY A 182 -6.05 -11.87 17.87
N LYS A 183 -6.32 -12.16 19.14
CA LYS A 183 -6.97 -13.43 19.53
C LYS A 183 -8.46 -13.42 19.19
N THR A 184 -9.14 -12.30 19.44
CA THR A 184 -10.53 -12.08 19.07
C THR A 184 -10.69 -10.79 18.27
N TRP A 185 -11.74 -10.75 17.44
CA TRP A 185 -11.96 -9.67 16.48
C TRP A 185 -13.42 -9.22 16.49
N ALA A 186 -13.62 -7.89 16.51
CA ALA A 186 -14.87 -7.27 16.10
C ALA A 186 -14.76 -6.92 14.62
N LYS A 187 -15.79 -7.25 13.83
CA LYS A 187 -15.87 -6.88 12.41
C LYS A 187 -16.89 -5.77 12.23
N ILE A 188 -16.42 -4.60 11.79
CA ILE A 188 -17.18 -3.35 11.75
C ILE A 188 -17.40 -2.96 10.29
N GLY A 189 -18.64 -2.70 9.91
CA GLY A 189 -19.06 -2.41 8.54
C GLY A 189 -20.38 -3.11 8.16
N PRO A 190 -20.72 -3.19 6.87
CA PRO A 190 -19.91 -2.74 5.73
C PRO A 190 -19.77 -1.21 5.66
N ILE A 191 -18.60 -0.75 5.23
CA ILE A 191 -18.33 0.65 4.89
C ILE A 191 -18.33 0.73 3.36
N VAL A 192 -19.30 1.48 2.82
CA VAL A 192 -19.55 1.60 1.39
C VAL A 192 -19.64 3.07 0.97
N PRO A 193 -19.30 3.41 -0.28
CA PRO A 193 -19.57 4.73 -0.83
C PRO A 193 -21.08 4.92 -1.03
N THR A 194 -21.54 6.16 -1.06
CA THR A 194 -22.87 6.48 -1.57
C THR A 194 -22.89 6.28 -3.09
N PRO A 195 -23.80 5.47 -3.65
CA PRO A 195 -23.90 5.27 -5.09
C PRO A 195 -24.11 6.59 -5.82
N THR A 196 -23.41 6.79 -6.94
CA THR A 196 -23.56 7.99 -7.78
C THR A 196 -24.87 8.00 -8.54
N ASP A 197 -25.35 6.82 -8.96
CA ASP A 197 -26.65 6.61 -9.58
C ASP A 197 -27.27 5.30 -9.06
N PRO A 198 -28.28 5.35 -8.17
CA PRO A 198 -28.96 4.16 -7.64
C PRO A 198 -29.65 3.29 -8.71
N ALA A 199 -29.93 3.83 -9.90
CA ALA A 199 -30.53 3.09 -11.01
C ALA A 199 -29.48 2.42 -11.92
N SER A 200 -28.19 2.70 -11.70
CA SER A 200 -27.10 2.14 -12.48
C SER A 200 -26.81 0.69 -12.06
N ASN A 201 -26.62 -0.18 -13.06
CA ASN A 201 -26.13 -1.54 -12.85
C ASN A 201 -24.58 -1.61 -12.80
N GLN A 202 -23.89 -0.46 -12.76
CA GLN A 202 -22.43 -0.44 -12.68
C GLN A 202 -21.97 -0.74 -11.26
N ARG A 203 -20.87 -1.49 -11.15
CA ARG A 203 -20.28 -1.82 -9.84
C ARG A 203 -19.61 -0.58 -9.25
N GLU A 204 -20.20 -0.08 -8.16
CA GLU A 204 -19.60 0.94 -7.30
C GLU A 204 -19.17 0.33 -5.98
N GLY A 205 -17.93 0.53 -5.58
CA GLY A 205 -17.46 0.05 -4.29
C GLY A 205 -15.99 0.30 -4.05
N ILE A 206 -15.57 -0.04 -2.84
CA ILE A 206 -14.24 0.26 -2.31
C ILE A 206 -13.66 -0.96 -1.63
N ILE A 207 -12.35 -1.11 -1.70
CA ILE A 207 -11.63 -2.26 -1.13
C ILE A 207 -10.21 -1.86 -0.69
N GLN A 208 -9.55 -2.78 0.04
CA GLN A 208 -8.13 -2.68 0.41
C GLN A 208 -7.73 -1.34 1.05
N PRO A 209 -8.36 -0.97 2.19
CA PRO A 209 -8.14 0.32 2.82
C PRO A 209 -6.80 0.38 3.56
N SER A 210 -6.24 1.59 3.70
CA SER A 210 -5.15 1.91 4.62
C SER A 210 -5.69 2.86 5.69
N VAL A 211 -5.38 2.59 6.96
CA VAL A 211 -5.93 3.33 8.11
C VAL A 211 -4.82 4.15 8.77
N VAL A 212 -5.09 5.43 9.05
CA VAL A 212 -4.19 6.33 9.76
C VAL A 212 -4.90 7.02 10.92
N SER A 213 -4.13 7.53 11.88
CA SER A 213 -4.64 8.45 12.90
C SER A 213 -4.44 9.89 12.42
N LEU A 214 -5.48 10.72 12.56
CA LEU A 214 -5.41 12.17 12.39
C LEU A 214 -5.32 12.90 13.74
N GLY A 215 -5.05 12.16 14.83
CA GLY A 215 -4.93 12.69 16.18
C GLY A 215 -6.17 12.43 17.05
N ALA A 216 -5.97 12.49 18.37
CA ALA A 216 -6.98 12.17 19.38
C ALA A 216 -7.69 10.83 19.07
N LYS A 217 -9.01 10.85 18.91
CA LYS A 217 -9.82 9.68 18.57
C LYS A 217 -10.15 9.57 17.08
N HIS A 218 -9.63 10.50 16.27
CA HIS A 218 -9.94 10.59 14.85
C HIS A 218 -9.04 9.63 14.05
N LEU A 219 -9.66 8.59 13.49
CA LEU A 219 -9.05 7.71 12.52
C LEU A 219 -9.65 7.97 11.14
N ARG A 220 -8.85 7.87 10.10
CA ARG A 220 -9.31 7.91 8.71
C ARG A 220 -8.81 6.70 7.96
N LEU A 221 -9.69 6.12 7.16
CA LEU A 221 -9.30 5.13 6.15
C LEU A 221 -9.23 5.79 4.78
N TYR A 222 -8.32 5.30 3.93
CA TYR A 222 -8.23 5.60 2.51
C TYR A 222 -8.32 4.29 1.74
N ALA A 223 -9.27 4.17 0.82
CA ALA A 223 -9.49 2.97 0.02
C ALA A 223 -9.36 3.25 -1.48
N ARG A 224 -8.94 2.23 -2.23
CA ARG A 224 -9.09 2.23 -3.68
C ARG A 224 -10.55 1.99 -4.04
N SER A 225 -10.99 2.49 -5.19
CA SER A 225 -12.37 2.39 -5.65
C SER A 225 -12.47 1.71 -7.00
N THR A 226 -13.67 1.29 -7.39
CA THR A 226 -13.93 0.95 -8.80
C THR A 226 -13.66 2.15 -9.72
N GLU A 227 -13.40 1.89 -11.01
CA GLU A 227 -13.12 2.93 -12.01
C GLU A 227 -14.30 3.87 -12.25
N VAL A 228 -15.53 3.43 -11.91
CA VAL A 228 -16.75 4.24 -11.94
C VAL A 228 -16.64 5.41 -10.97
N ILE A 229 -16.13 5.15 -9.76
CA ILE A 229 -15.83 6.20 -8.77
C ILE A 229 -14.54 6.93 -9.14
N GLY A 230 -13.51 6.19 -9.57
CA GLY A 230 -12.28 6.73 -10.16
C GLY A 230 -11.41 7.58 -9.21
N ARG A 231 -11.65 7.50 -7.89
CA ARG A 231 -11.04 8.37 -6.87
C ARG A 231 -10.73 7.61 -5.59
N VAL A 232 -9.74 8.07 -4.84
CA VAL A 232 -9.55 7.58 -3.47
C VAL A 232 -10.80 7.94 -2.66
N VAL A 233 -11.26 6.97 -1.87
CA VAL A 233 -12.44 7.12 -1.02
C VAL A 233 -12.01 7.08 0.44
N VAL A 234 -12.59 7.96 1.25
CA VAL A 234 -12.32 8.05 2.68
C VAL A 234 -13.56 7.73 3.50
N SER A 235 -13.34 7.27 4.73
CA SER A 235 -14.33 7.22 5.79
C SER A 235 -13.63 7.55 7.10
N ASP A 236 -14.35 8.21 8.00
CA ASP A 236 -13.83 8.74 9.25
C ASP A 236 -14.42 7.99 10.44
N SER A 237 -13.61 7.80 11.47
CA SER A 237 -14.05 7.39 12.79
C SER A 237 -13.63 8.43 13.80
N PHE A 238 -14.54 8.84 14.67
CA PHE A 238 -14.28 9.80 15.76
C PHE A 238 -14.23 9.13 17.14
N ASP A 239 -14.23 7.81 17.15
CA ASP A 239 -14.30 6.97 18.35
C ASP A 239 -13.28 5.82 18.30
N GLU A 240 -12.08 6.07 17.74
CA GLU A 240 -10.97 5.10 17.68
C GLU A 240 -11.27 3.82 16.88
N GLY A 241 -12.11 3.97 15.85
CA GLY A 241 -12.43 2.92 14.89
C GLY A 241 -13.60 2.03 15.28
N ASN A 242 -14.43 2.42 16.28
CA ASN A 242 -15.59 1.64 16.68
C ASN A 242 -16.79 1.88 15.75
N THR A 243 -16.96 3.10 15.26
CA THR A 243 -17.95 3.46 14.23
C THR A 243 -17.28 4.28 13.13
N TRP A 244 -17.87 4.22 11.93
CA TRP A 244 -17.31 4.83 10.73
C TRP A 244 -18.41 5.57 9.97
N THR A 245 -18.07 6.73 9.43
CA THR A 245 -18.99 7.51 8.57
C THR A 245 -19.27 6.78 7.26
N GLN A 246 -20.34 7.18 6.58
CA GLN A 246 -20.50 6.86 5.16
C GLN A 246 -19.24 7.22 4.38
N ALA A 247 -18.81 6.36 3.46
CA ALA A 247 -17.61 6.61 2.69
C ALA A 247 -17.88 7.61 1.56
N ARG A 248 -16.91 8.47 1.26
CA ARG A 248 -17.03 9.51 0.22
C ARG A 248 -15.71 9.70 -0.55
N PRO A 249 -15.76 10.00 -1.86
CA PRO A 249 -14.56 10.30 -2.62
C PRO A 249 -13.92 11.62 -2.16
N ILE A 250 -12.60 11.73 -2.32
CA ILE A 250 -11.83 12.98 -2.19
C ILE A 250 -11.21 13.36 -3.54
N ASP A 251 -10.63 14.56 -3.66
CA ASP A 251 -10.03 15.03 -4.92
C ASP A 251 -8.65 14.42 -5.20
N VAL A 252 -8.58 13.08 -5.16
CA VAL A 252 -7.39 12.29 -5.48
C VAL A 252 -7.81 11.17 -6.43
N LEU A 253 -7.21 11.13 -7.62
CA LEU A 253 -7.53 10.12 -8.63
C LEU A 253 -7.13 8.71 -8.18
N ASN A 254 -7.90 7.70 -8.60
CA ASN A 254 -7.53 6.30 -8.40
C ASN A 254 -8.05 5.42 -9.55
N PRO A 255 -7.19 4.64 -10.23
CA PRO A 255 -7.59 3.80 -11.35
C PRO A 255 -7.96 2.38 -10.87
N ASN A 256 -8.59 2.25 -9.70
CA ASN A 256 -8.72 0.98 -8.97
C ASN A 256 -7.36 0.31 -8.65
N SER A 257 -6.32 1.10 -8.36
CA SER A 257 -4.99 0.60 -7.96
C SER A 257 -4.85 0.59 -6.45
N GLY A 258 -4.03 -0.33 -5.93
CA GLY A 258 -3.62 -0.30 -4.52
C GLY A 258 -2.95 1.04 -4.15
N ILE A 259 -3.22 1.51 -2.93
CA ILE A 259 -2.67 2.75 -2.36
C ILE A 259 -2.16 2.49 -0.94
N ASP A 260 -1.14 3.16 -0.43
CA ASP A 260 -0.85 3.09 1.01
C ASP A 260 -0.73 4.49 1.60
N ALA A 261 -1.11 4.61 2.86
CA ALA A 261 -1.04 5.85 3.60
C ALA A 261 -0.27 5.64 4.91
N VAL A 262 0.36 6.70 5.39
CA VAL A 262 0.96 6.74 6.73
C VAL A 262 0.80 8.15 7.29
N ALA A 263 0.38 8.24 8.54
CA ALA A 263 0.53 9.47 9.31
C ALA A 263 1.95 9.52 9.87
N LEU A 264 2.66 10.60 9.57
CA LEU A 264 3.99 10.87 10.06
C LEU A 264 3.96 11.32 11.53
N LYS A 265 5.11 11.26 12.19
CA LYS A 265 5.28 11.75 13.58
C LYS A 265 4.94 13.24 13.75
N ASP A 266 5.00 14.04 12.69
CA ASP A 266 4.61 15.45 12.67
C ASP A 266 3.15 15.67 12.21
N HIS A 267 2.35 14.61 12.19
CA HIS A 267 0.93 14.58 11.86
C HIS A 267 0.56 14.80 10.39
N HIS A 268 1.53 15.03 9.50
CA HIS A 268 1.26 14.99 8.06
C HIS A 268 0.88 13.59 7.60
N VAL A 269 -0.03 13.48 6.63
CA VAL A 269 -0.36 12.22 5.97
C VAL A 269 0.37 12.14 4.63
N ILE A 270 1.12 11.06 4.41
CA ILE A 270 1.67 10.72 3.10
C ILE A 270 0.83 9.64 2.45
N LEU A 271 0.50 9.84 1.18
CA LEU A 271 -0.19 8.89 0.33
C LEU A 271 0.73 8.49 -0.84
N ILE A 272 0.87 7.18 -1.06
CA ILE A 272 1.47 6.61 -2.28
C ILE A 272 0.36 5.99 -3.14
N TYR A 273 0.25 6.46 -4.40
CA TYR A 273 -0.87 6.12 -5.29
C TYR A 273 -0.52 6.33 -6.77
N ASN A 274 -1.34 5.79 -7.67
CA ASN A 274 -1.24 6.08 -9.10
C ASN A 274 -2.14 7.28 -9.45
N ASN A 275 -1.55 8.42 -9.83
CA ASN A 275 -2.30 9.64 -10.14
C ASN A 275 -2.88 9.64 -11.56
N THR A 276 -3.84 8.75 -11.80
CA THR A 276 -4.49 8.54 -13.10
C THR A 276 -5.87 7.91 -12.90
N THR A 277 -6.73 7.99 -13.91
CA THR A 277 -8.02 7.29 -13.94
C THR A 277 -7.93 5.90 -14.59
N LYS A 278 -6.82 5.59 -15.28
CA LYS A 278 -6.59 4.28 -15.93
C LYS A 278 -5.14 3.84 -15.82
N GLY A 279 -4.93 2.53 -15.72
CA GLY A 279 -3.60 1.93 -15.69
C GLY A 279 -2.93 1.99 -14.32
N ARG A 280 -1.60 1.84 -14.33
CA ARG A 280 -0.74 1.69 -13.14
C ARG A 280 0.56 2.51 -13.25
N SER A 281 0.50 3.59 -14.02
CA SER A 281 1.57 4.59 -14.18
C SER A 281 0.90 5.95 -14.46
N PRO A 282 1.39 7.07 -13.89
CA PRO A 282 2.53 7.19 -12.98
C PRO A 282 2.26 6.62 -11.57
N LEU A 283 3.32 6.43 -10.78
CA LEU A 283 3.28 6.17 -9.33
C LEU A 283 3.85 7.38 -8.59
N ASN A 284 3.09 7.94 -7.66
CA ASN A 284 3.35 9.26 -7.07
C ASN A 284 3.26 9.24 -5.54
N LEU A 285 3.87 10.26 -4.93
CA LEU A 285 3.62 10.66 -3.55
C LEU A 285 2.91 11.98 -3.46
N ALA A 286 1.95 12.04 -2.54
CA ALA A 286 1.33 13.27 -2.08
C ALA A 286 1.38 13.38 -0.56
N ILE A 287 1.37 14.62 -0.08
CA ILE A 287 1.38 15.00 1.33
C ILE A 287 0.14 15.84 1.65
N SER A 288 -0.39 15.69 2.87
CA SER A 288 -1.54 16.44 3.38
C SER A 288 -1.34 16.82 4.84
N THR A 289 -1.78 18.02 5.23
CA THR A 289 -1.81 18.52 6.62
C THR A 289 -3.10 18.17 7.36
N ASP A 290 -4.19 17.94 6.62
CA ASP A 290 -5.52 17.70 7.18
C ASP A 290 -6.06 16.29 6.86
N GLY A 291 -5.31 15.51 6.07
CA GLY A 291 -5.73 14.21 5.59
C GLY A 291 -6.84 14.24 4.53
N GLU A 292 -7.21 15.42 4.01
CA GLU A 292 -8.27 15.63 3.03
C GLU A 292 -7.71 16.15 1.71
N HIS A 293 -6.90 17.23 1.78
CA HIS A 293 -6.34 17.90 0.61
C HIS A 293 -4.89 17.47 0.42
N PHE A 294 -4.62 16.81 -0.70
CA PHE A 294 -3.31 16.24 -0.99
C PHE A 294 -2.57 17.05 -2.05
N LYS A 295 -1.30 17.37 -1.77
CA LYS A 295 -0.38 17.97 -2.73
C LYS A 295 0.65 16.93 -3.17
N MET A 296 0.63 16.58 -4.45
CA MET A 296 1.67 15.73 -5.04
C MET A 296 3.03 16.44 -4.95
N PHE A 297 4.07 15.72 -4.53
CA PHE A 297 5.43 16.27 -4.38
C PHE A 297 6.53 15.43 -5.01
N LEU A 298 6.28 14.16 -5.32
CA LEU A 298 7.26 13.28 -5.95
C LEU A 298 6.59 12.30 -6.92
N THR A 299 7.25 12.05 -8.04
CA THR A 299 6.92 10.96 -8.98
C THR A 299 8.02 9.91 -8.88
N LEU A 300 7.65 8.66 -8.57
CA LEU A 300 8.58 7.54 -8.46
C LEU A 300 8.82 6.87 -9.81
N GLU A 301 7.74 6.72 -10.58
CA GLU A 301 7.74 6.09 -11.90
C GLU A 301 6.73 6.85 -12.80
N ASP A 302 7.10 7.16 -14.03
CA ASP A 302 6.24 7.83 -15.03
C ASP A 302 6.28 7.17 -16.42
N GLU A 303 7.10 6.14 -16.59
CA GLU A 303 7.20 5.38 -17.84
C GLU A 303 5.99 4.45 -18.07
N PRO A 304 5.74 3.98 -19.30
CA PRO A 304 4.75 2.94 -19.55
C PRO A 304 5.08 1.65 -18.77
N GLY A 305 4.14 1.14 -17.97
CA GLY A 305 4.36 -0.06 -17.19
C GLY A 305 3.31 -0.30 -16.11
N GLU A 306 3.55 -1.34 -15.31
CA GLU A 306 2.76 -1.67 -14.12
C GLU A 306 3.55 -1.38 -12.85
N PHE A 307 3.26 -0.25 -12.20
CA PHE A 307 3.84 0.14 -10.91
C PHE A 307 2.74 0.22 -9.86
N SER A 308 2.61 -0.86 -9.09
CA SER A 308 1.36 -1.13 -8.38
C SER A 308 1.60 -1.73 -7.00
N TYR A 309 0.53 -1.74 -6.19
CA TYR A 309 0.53 -2.27 -4.82
C TYR A 309 1.70 -1.73 -3.97
N PRO A 310 1.76 -0.41 -3.79
CA PRO A 310 2.76 0.18 -2.94
C PRO A 310 2.50 -0.15 -1.46
N SER A 311 3.58 -0.15 -0.68
CA SER A 311 3.57 -0.10 0.78
C SER A 311 4.57 0.96 1.25
N LEU A 312 4.23 1.67 2.31
CA LEU A 312 4.95 2.85 2.79
C LEU A 312 5.01 2.87 4.32
N ILE A 313 6.17 3.17 4.88
CA ILE A 313 6.36 3.41 6.32
C ILE A 313 7.22 4.66 6.54
N GLN A 314 7.10 5.27 7.72
CA GLN A 314 8.14 6.14 8.26
C GLN A 314 9.08 5.31 9.12
N ALA A 315 10.35 5.23 8.74
CA ALA A 315 11.37 4.51 9.49
C ALA A 315 11.72 5.24 10.81
N SER A 316 12.41 4.55 11.72
CA SER A 316 12.80 5.09 13.03
C SER A 316 13.62 6.38 12.93
N ASN A 317 14.49 6.46 11.92
CA ASN A 317 15.32 7.63 11.59
C ASN A 317 14.56 8.78 10.90
N GLY A 318 13.25 8.63 10.65
CA GLY A 318 12.42 9.66 10.05
C GLY A 318 12.26 9.57 8.52
N ASP A 319 13.07 8.75 7.85
CA ASP A 319 12.97 8.54 6.40
C ASP A 319 11.66 7.87 6.03
N LEU A 320 11.20 8.10 4.79
CA LEU A 320 10.16 7.26 4.19
C LEU A 320 10.80 6.07 3.51
N CYS A 321 10.32 4.87 3.83
CA CYS A 321 10.70 3.65 3.15
C CYS A 321 9.50 3.05 2.46
N MET A 322 9.72 2.56 1.24
CA MET A 322 8.64 2.22 0.33
C MET A 322 9.00 0.99 -0.48
N THR A 323 8.02 0.14 -0.75
CA THR A 323 8.13 -0.91 -1.74
C THR A 323 6.95 -0.88 -2.70
N TYR A 324 7.15 -1.33 -3.93
CA TYR A 324 6.07 -1.52 -4.89
C TYR A 324 6.39 -2.61 -5.90
N THR A 325 5.36 -3.17 -6.50
CA THR A 325 5.48 -4.11 -7.63
C THR A 325 6.00 -3.37 -8.85
N TRP A 326 7.05 -3.89 -9.46
CA TRP A 326 7.59 -3.39 -10.72
C TRP A 326 7.33 -4.41 -11.84
N ASN A 327 6.41 -4.08 -12.74
CA ASN A 327 6.02 -4.89 -13.91
C ASN A 327 5.69 -6.36 -13.61
N ARG A 328 5.29 -6.66 -12.37
CA ARG A 328 5.11 -8.01 -11.81
C ARG A 328 6.35 -8.91 -11.87
N LYS A 329 7.53 -8.36 -12.17
CA LYS A 329 8.79 -9.12 -12.38
C LYS A 329 9.79 -8.94 -11.24
N SER A 330 9.65 -7.86 -10.48
CA SER A 330 10.48 -7.60 -9.30
C SER A 330 9.73 -6.67 -8.33
N ILE A 331 10.31 -6.49 -7.15
CA ILE A 331 9.89 -5.49 -6.17
C ILE A 331 10.95 -4.39 -6.11
N ARG A 332 10.51 -3.13 -6.26
CA ARG A 332 11.35 -1.95 -6.06
C ARG A 332 11.33 -1.53 -4.61
N PHE A 333 12.46 -1.03 -4.12
CA PHE A 333 12.59 -0.37 -2.84
C PHE A 333 13.06 1.07 -3.03
N VAL A 334 12.46 2.00 -2.28
CA VAL A 334 12.85 3.41 -2.25
C VAL A 334 12.98 3.83 -0.81
N ARG A 335 14.10 4.50 -0.50
CA ARG A 335 14.30 5.24 0.73
C ARG A 335 14.38 6.72 0.39
N LEU A 336 13.46 7.52 0.91
CA LEU A 336 13.45 8.97 0.77
C LEU A 336 13.90 9.59 2.11
N PRO A 337 15.05 10.29 2.14
CA PRO A 337 15.52 10.96 3.34
C PRO A 337 14.47 11.91 3.93
N GLN A 338 14.36 11.98 5.25
CA GLN A 338 13.41 12.89 5.93
C GLN A 338 13.50 14.34 5.43
N LEU A 339 14.71 14.81 5.13
CA LEU A 339 14.98 16.17 4.64
C LEU A 339 14.39 16.47 3.26
N GLU A 340 14.08 15.44 2.47
CA GLU A 340 13.43 15.57 1.16
C GLU A 340 11.90 15.55 1.25
N ILE A 341 11.33 15.28 2.43
CA ILE A 341 9.89 15.38 2.67
C ILE A 341 9.53 16.87 2.79
N PRO A 342 8.56 17.38 2.02
CA PRO A 342 8.14 18.78 2.12
C PRO A 342 7.69 19.11 3.54
N LYS A 343 8.17 20.24 4.07
CA LYS A 343 7.62 20.84 5.28
C LYS A 343 6.44 21.70 4.87
N LEU A 344 5.23 21.26 5.17
CA LEU A 344 4.05 22.11 5.03
C LEU A 344 3.89 22.96 6.30
N PRO A 345 3.40 24.20 6.17
CA PRO A 345 3.21 25.12 7.29
C PRO A 345 2.08 24.71 8.24
#